data_AF-A0A848K1H0-F1
#
_entry.id   AF-A0A848K1H0-F1
#
_cell.length_a   1.000
_cell.length_b   1.000
_cell.length_c   1.000
_cell.angle_alpha   90.00
_cell.angle_beta   90.00
_cell.angle_gamma   90.00
#
_symmetry.space_group_name_H-M   'P 1'
#
loop_
_entity.id
_entity.type
_entity.pdbx_description
1 polymer ?
#
loop_
_entity_poly.entity_id
_entity_poly.type
_entity_poly.pdbx_seq_one_letter_code
_entity_poly.pdbx_strand_id
1 'polypeptide(L)'
;MRVIAAALRELIAAGLAGDELVAAVARIEAALPAGASAGGFENAVERKRAADRERMRFRRQECSPDDWLTLRADVFARDGYACVYCGSGDEPLHCDHVMPLSRGGRSVMENLTTACASCNISKGDRTPQEWAGPCQ
;
A
#
# COMPACT_ATOMS: atom_id res chain seq x y z
N MET A 1 -15.94 13.81 15.09
CA MET A 1 -16.20 15.19 15.56
C MET A 1 -16.75 16.15 14.49
N ARG A 2 -16.34 16.08 13.21
CA ARG A 2 -16.82 17.03 12.17
C ARG A 2 -18.29 16.86 11.74
N VAL A 3 -18.86 15.66 11.85
CA VAL A 3 -20.24 15.37 11.40
C VAL A 3 -21.30 15.89 12.38
N ILE A 4 -21.06 15.76 13.69
CA ILE A 4 -21.99 16.19 14.74
C ILE A 4 -22.14 17.72 14.75
N ALA A 5 -21.04 18.45 14.56
CA ALA A 5 -21.05 19.91 14.53
C ALA A 5 -21.82 20.50 13.33
N ALA A 6 -21.87 19.79 12.20
CA ALA A 6 -22.64 20.21 11.03
C ALA A 6 -24.14 19.97 11.25
N ALA A 7 -24.52 18.79 11.77
CA ALA A 7 -25.91 18.48 12.07
C ALA A 7 -26.51 19.43 13.13
N LEU A 8 -25.74 19.80 14.16
CA LEU A 8 -26.19 20.73 15.19
C LEU A 8 -26.47 22.13 14.64
N ARG A 9 -25.67 22.61 13.67
CA ARG A 9 -25.85 23.92 13.03
C ARG A 9 -27.14 23.98 12.20
N GLU A 10 -27.44 22.93 11.45
CA GLU A 10 -28.67 22.83 10.64
C GLU A 10 -29.93 22.82 11.53
N LEU A 11 -29.89 22.09 12.66
CA LEU A 11 -31.02 22.06 13.61
C LEU A 11 -31.27 23.41 14.28
N ILE A 12 -30.22 24.12 14.66
CA ILE A 12 -30.33 25.48 15.23
C ILE A 12 -30.83 26.46 14.15
N ALA A 13 -30.34 26.34 12.90
CA ALA A 13 -30.81 27.16 11.78
C ALA A 13 -32.29 26.89 11.43
N ALA A 14 -32.78 25.68 11.69
CA ALA A 14 -34.20 25.32 11.60
C ALA A 14 -35.05 25.83 12.77
N GLY A 15 -34.46 26.57 13.73
CA GLY A 15 -35.15 27.25 14.82
C GLY A 15 -35.38 26.40 16.07
N LEU A 16 -34.80 25.19 16.16
CA LEU A 16 -34.93 24.36 17.35
C LEU A 16 -34.08 24.93 18.49
N ALA A 17 -34.69 25.05 19.67
CA ALA A 17 -34.03 25.50 20.89
C ALA A 17 -34.49 24.69 22.12
N GLY A 18 -33.72 24.75 23.20
CA GLY A 18 -34.07 24.10 24.47
C GLY A 18 -34.37 22.60 24.34
N ASP A 19 -35.47 22.15 24.93
CA ASP A 19 -35.83 20.73 25.01
C ASP A 19 -36.11 20.09 23.64
N GLU A 20 -36.60 20.86 22.66
CA GLU A 20 -36.86 20.37 21.30
C GLU A 20 -35.56 20.03 20.57
N LEU A 21 -34.51 20.84 20.76
CA LEU A 21 -33.18 20.58 20.23
C LEU A 21 -32.55 19.35 20.88
N VAL A 22 -32.68 19.23 22.21
CA VAL A 22 -32.20 18.06 22.97
C VAL A 22 -32.90 16.78 22.49
N ALA A 23 -34.22 16.81 22.30
CA ALA A 23 -34.97 15.67 21.80
C ALA A 23 -34.65 15.32 20.33
N ALA A 24 -34.32 16.30 19.50
CA ALA A 24 -33.91 16.07 18.12
C ALA A 24 -32.51 15.43 18.03
N VAL A 25 -31.56 15.93 18.83
CA VAL A 25 -30.21 15.35 18.92
C VAL A 25 -30.28 13.90 19.43
N ALA A 26 -31.07 13.62 20.47
CA ALA A 26 -31.23 12.27 21.01
C ALA A 26 -31.83 11.28 19.99
N ARG A 27 -32.78 11.72 19.15
CA ARG A 27 -33.34 10.90 18.07
C ARG A 27 -32.31 10.58 16.98
N ILE A 28 -31.47 11.54 16.64
CA ILE A 28 -30.38 11.35 15.66
C ILE A 28 -29.34 10.38 16.23
N GLU A 29 -28.93 10.55 17.48
CA GLU A 29 -27.99 9.65 18.14
C GLU A 29 -28.53 8.22 18.24
N ALA A 30 -29.82 8.04 18.53
CA ALA A 30 -30.47 6.73 18.58
C ALA A 30 -30.65 6.07 17.19
N ALA A 31 -30.70 6.88 16.12
CA ALA A 31 -30.78 6.39 14.74
C ALA A 31 -29.41 6.04 14.14
N LEU A 32 -28.31 6.45 14.79
CA LEU A 32 -26.97 6.03 14.39
C LEU A 32 -26.72 4.57 14.83
N PRO A 33 -26.11 3.74 13.97
CA PRO A 33 -25.84 2.35 14.32
C PRO A 33 -24.92 2.28 15.54
N ALA A 34 -25.34 1.53 16.56
CA ALA A 34 -24.51 1.21 17.72
C ALA A 34 -23.24 0.51 17.23
N GLY A 35 -22.12 1.24 17.21
CA GLY A 35 -20.85 0.72 16.67
C GLY A 35 -20.17 1.61 15.64
N ALA A 36 -20.72 2.77 15.26
CA ALA A 36 -19.97 3.85 14.60
C ALA A 36 -18.95 4.49 15.57
N SER A 37 -18.12 3.65 16.19
CA SER A 37 -17.11 4.03 17.17
C SER A 37 -15.81 4.42 16.48
N ALA A 38 -15.03 5.26 17.15
CA ALA A 38 -13.62 5.53 16.83
C ALA A 38 -12.81 4.23 16.59
N GLY A 39 -13.25 3.11 17.18
CA GLY A 39 -12.63 1.79 17.03
C GLY A 39 -12.47 1.31 15.59
N GLY A 40 -13.32 1.76 14.65
CA GLY A 40 -13.11 1.44 13.22
C GLY A 40 -11.81 2.03 12.65
N PHE A 41 -11.48 3.26 13.07
CA PHE A 41 -10.26 3.95 12.66
C PHE A 41 -9.03 3.43 13.42
N GLU A 42 -9.13 3.25 14.75
CA GLU A 42 -8.03 2.65 15.53
C GLU A 42 -7.67 1.26 14.99
N ASN A 43 -8.66 0.40 14.71
CA ASN A 43 -8.44 -0.92 14.12
C ASN A 43 -7.80 -0.85 12.73
N ALA A 44 -8.11 0.16 11.92
CA ALA A 44 -7.49 0.35 10.61
C ALA A 44 -6.01 0.78 10.72
N VAL A 45 -5.70 1.68 11.65
CA VAL A 45 -4.33 2.12 11.94
C VAL A 45 -3.48 0.95 12.45
N GLU A 46 -4.01 0.12 13.33
CA GLU A 46 -3.31 -1.06 13.85
C GLU A 46 -3.05 -2.11 12.78
N ARG A 47 -4.04 -2.41 11.92
CA ARG A 47 -3.86 -3.29 10.76
C ARG A 47 -2.77 -2.76 9.82
N LYS A 48 -2.78 -1.46 9.53
CA LYS A 48 -1.72 -0.83 8.71
C LYS A 48 -0.35 -0.96 9.37
N ARG A 49 -0.23 -0.68 10.67
CA ARG A 49 1.04 -0.84 11.41
C ARG A 49 1.53 -2.28 11.39
N ALA A 50 0.64 -3.27 11.49
CA ALA A 50 0.98 -4.68 11.37
C ALA A 50 1.53 -5.02 9.99
N ALA A 51 0.84 -4.60 8.92
CA ALA A 51 1.30 -4.77 7.54
C ALA A 51 2.65 -4.07 7.29
N ASP A 52 2.84 -2.85 7.81
CA ASP A 52 4.10 -2.11 7.69
C ASP A 52 5.25 -2.84 8.41
N ARG A 53 5.01 -3.41 9.61
CA ARG A 53 6.00 -4.23 10.33
C ARG A 53 6.38 -5.49 9.54
N GLU A 54 5.39 -6.17 8.97
CA GLU A 54 5.61 -7.35 8.15
C GLU A 54 6.40 -7.00 6.88
N ARG A 55 6.06 -5.89 6.21
CA ARG A 55 6.82 -5.38 5.07
C ARG A 55 8.28 -5.05 5.43
N MET A 56 8.50 -4.44 6.60
CA MET A 56 9.85 -4.17 7.10
C MET A 56 10.63 -5.45 7.41
N ARG A 57 9.97 -6.52 7.88
CA ARG A 57 10.61 -7.82 8.12
C ARG A 57 11.22 -8.38 6.84
N PHE A 58 10.52 -8.30 5.71
CA PHE A 58 11.06 -8.77 4.43
C PHE A 58 12.22 -7.90 3.94
N ARG A 59 12.14 -6.57 4.11
CA ARG A 59 13.25 -5.67 3.78
C ARG A 59 14.51 -5.94 4.61
N ARG A 60 14.37 -6.39 5.87
CA ARG A 60 15.53 -6.84 6.68
C ARG A 60 16.20 -8.12 6.18
N GLN A 61 15.57 -8.86 5.26
CA GLN A 61 16.17 -10.05 4.64
C GLN A 61 16.97 -9.71 3.37
N GLU A 62 17.11 -8.43 3.04
CA GLU A 62 18.05 -7.98 2.02
C GLU A 62 19.49 -8.27 2.48
N CYS A 63 20.38 -8.50 1.51
CA CYS A 63 21.82 -8.61 1.74
C CYS A 63 22.39 -7.30 2.32
N SER A 64 23.66 -7.29 2.73
CA SER A 64 24.27 -6.05 3.24
C SER A 64 24.19 -4.94 2.16
N PRO A 65 24.24 -3.65 2.54
CA PRO A 65 24.21 -2.56 1.57
C PRO A 65 25.30 -2.67 0.50
N ASP A 66 26.51 -3.09 0.89
CA ASP A 66 27.63 -3.29 -0.03
C ASP A 66 27.37 -4.46 -0.97
N ASP A 67 26.90 -5.60 -0.44
CA ASP A 67 26.52 -6.76 -1.26
C ASP A 67 25.40 -6.41 -2.26
N TRP A 68 24.46 -5.54 -1.85
CA TRP A 68 23.35 -5.12 -2.70
C TRP A 68 23.82 -4.28 -3.88
N LEU A 69 24.77 -3.38 -3.68
CA LEU A 69 25.31 -2.54 -4.75
C LEU A 69 25.99 -3.41 -5.82
N THR A 70 26.82 -4.36 -5.40
CA THR A 70 27.48 -5.31 -6.31
C THR A 70 26.45 -6.19 -7.01
N LEU A 71 25.56 -6.84 -6.25
CA LEU A 71 24.53 -7.73 -6.80
C LEU A 71 23.64 -7.01 -7.83
N ARG A 72 23.24 -5.76 -7.54
CA ARG A 72 22.44 -4.96 -8.46
C ARG A 72 23.18 -4.65 -9.76
N ALA A 73 24.47 -4.29 -9.68
CA ALA A 73 25.28 -4.05 -10.86
C ALA A 73 25.44 -5.32 -11.71
N ASP A 74 25.66 -6.47 -11.06
CA ASP A 74 25.78 -7.77 -11.73
C ASP A 74 24.49 -8.19 -12.43
N VAL A 75 23.32 -7.96 -11.81
CA VAL A 75 22.00 -8.19 -12.45
C VAL A 75 21.83 -7.33 -13.70
N PHE A 76 22.15 -6.04 -13.62
CA PHE A 76 22.00 -5.14 -14.78
C PHE A 76 22.96 -5.51 -15.91
N ALA A 77 24.20 -5.88 -15.57
CA ALA A 77 25.18 -6.33 -16.56
C ALA A 77 24.77 -7.66 -17.21
N ARG A 78 24.30 -8.65 -16.42
CA ARG A 78 23.80 -9.93 -16.93
C ARG A 78 22.65 -9.75 -17.91
N ASP A 79 21.72 -8.86 -17.58
CA ASP A 79 20.50 -8.65 -18.37
C ASP A 79 20.71 -7.64 -19.52
N GLY A 80 21.95 -7.21 -19.76
CA GLY A 80 22.29 -6.33 -20.88
C GLY A 80 21.73 -4.92 -20.77
N TYR A 81 21.47 -4.43 -19.54
CA TYR A 81 20.84 -3.14 -19.28
C TYR A 81 19.50 -2.98 -20.03
N ALA A 82 18.73 -4.05 -20.11
CA ALA A 82 17.39 -4.06 -20.70
C ALA A 82 16.41 -4.77 -19.77
N CYS A 83 15.14 -4.39 -19.85
CA CYS A 83 14.06 -5.08 -19.16
C CYS A 83 13.96 -6.52 -19.68
N VAL A 84 14.09 -7.51 -18.80
CA VAL A 84 13.96 -8.94 -19.18
C VAL A 84 12.53 -9.29 -19.60
N TYR A 85 11.54 -8.52 -19.15
CA TYR A 85 10.14 -8.78 -19.46
C TYR A 85 9.69 -8.24 -20.82
N CYS A 86 10.09 -7.02 -21.19
CA CYS A 86 9.66 -6.37 -22.44
C CYS A 86 10.79 -6.04 -23.43
N GLY A 87 12.05 -6.15 -23.00
CA GLY A 87 13.22 -5.86 -23.83
C GLY A 87 13.63 -4.38 -23.89
N SER A 88 12.84 -3.44 -23.39
CA SER A 88 13.20 -2.01 -23.45
C SER A 88 14.30 -1.63 -22.46
N GLY A 89 15.22 -0.78 -22.90
CA GLY A 89 16.22 -0.07 -22.08
C GLY A 89 15.98 1.45 -22.00
N ASP A 90 14.84 1.93 -22.49
CA ASP A 90 14.55 3.36 -22.66
C ASP A 90 13.94 4.01 -21.41
N GLU A 91 13.43 3.18 -20.50
CA GLU A 91 12.86 3.59 -19.21
C GLU A 91 13.86 3.39 -18.05
N PRO A 92 13.66 4.06 -16.91
CA PRO A 92 14.38 3.73 -15.69
C PRO A 92 14.28 2.25 -15.34
N LEU A 93 15.45 1.62 -15.12
CA LEU A 93 15.56 0.20 -14.79
C LEU A 93 15.67 -0.02 -13.28
N HIS A 94 15.01 -1.08 -12.83
CA HIS A 94 14.96 -1.53 -11.45
C HIS A 94 15.40 -2.99 -11.35
N CYS A 95 16.00 -3.36 -10.21
CA CYS A 95 16.12 -4.77 -9.83
C CYS A 95 14.77 -5.22 -9.28
N ASP A 96 14.07 -6.05 -10.02
CA ASP A 96 12.81 -6.68 -9.62
C ASP A 96 13.09 -8.08 -9.04
N HIS A 97 12.35 -8.43 -8.00
CA HIS A 97 12.37 -9.78 -7.43
C HIS A 97 11.34 -10.65 -8.15
N VAL A 98 11.81 -11.69 -8.84
CA VAL A 98 10.97 -12.67 -9.55
C VAL A 98 9.93 -13.28 -8.59
N MET A 99 10.38 -13.80 -7.46
CA MET A 99 9.53 -14.05 -6.29
C MET A 99 9.54 -12.78 -5.41
N PRO A 100 8.42 -12.08 -5.20
CA PRO A 100 8.40 -10.83 -4.44
C PRO A 100 8.87 -11.00 -3.00
N LEU A 101 9.53 -9.95 -2.47
CA LEU A 101 9.98 -9.91 -1.07
C LEU A 101 8.85 -10.19 -0.08
N SER A 102 7.65 -9.61 -0.29
CA SER A 102 6.47 -9.81 0.56
C SER A 102 6.00 -11.27 0.65
N ARG A 103 6.44 -12.11 -0.28
CA ARG A 103 6.12 -13.54 -0.34
C ARG A 103 7.34 -14.42 -0.04
N GLY A 104 8.39 -13.85 0.56
CA GLY A 104 9.58 -14.57 1.01
C GLY A 104 10.68 -14.72 -0.04
N GLY A 105 10.59 -14.00 -1.17
CA GLY A 105 11.72 -13.91 -2.10
C GLY A 105 12.96 -13.30 -1.45
N ARG A 106 14.15 -13.71 -1.92
CA ARG A 106 15.44 -13.23 -1.40
C ARG A 106 16.15 -12.36 -2.43
N SER A 107 17.00 -11.45 -1.96
CA SER A 107 17.92 -10.67 -2.82
C SER A 107 19.14 -11.52 -3.15
N VAL A 108 18.99 -12.42 -4.13
CA VAL A 108 20.03 -13.29 -4.66
C VAL A 108 19.98 -13.28 -6.19
N MET A 109 21.09 -13.62 -6.83
CA MET A 109 21.29 -13.52 -8.28
C MET A 109 20.17 -14.21 -9.08
N GLU A 110 19.70 -15.37 -8.62
CA GLU A 110 18.71 -16.21 -9.29
C GLU A 110 17.28 -15.66 -9.16
N ASN A 111 17.02 -14.82 -8.15
CA ASN A 111 15.69 -14.26 -7.89
C ASN A 111 15.57 -12.80 -8.32
N LEU A 112 16.65 -12.19 -8.80
CA LEU A 112 16.66 -10.80 -9.27
C LEU A 112 16.73 -10.74 -10.79
N THR A 113 16.02 -9.78 -11.36
CA THR A 113 16.04 -9.48 -12.78
C THR A 113 15.92 -7.98 -13.02
N THR A 114 16.37 -7.52 -14.17
CA THR A 114 16.21 -6.15 -14.62
C THR A 114 14.80 -5.95 -15.17
N ALA A 115 14.09 -4.94 -14.69
CA ALA A 115 12.76 -4.58 -15.14
C ALA A 115 12.64 -3.07 -15.35
N CYS A 116 11.98 -2.65 -16.43
CA CYS A 116 11.60 -1.25 -16.59
C CYS A 116 10.56 -0.84 -15.53
N ALA A 117 10.44 0.46 -15.28
CA ALA A 117 9.48 1.02 -14.33
C ALA A 117 8.04 0.53 -14.61
N SER A 118 7.60 0.55 -15.88
CA SER A 118 6.26 0.11 -16.28
C SER A 118 6.00 -1.37 -15.97
N CYS A 119 6.92 -2.26 -16.34
CA CYS A 119 6.82 -3.69 -16.03
C CYS A 119 6.87 -3.97 -14.53
N ASN A 120 7.80 -3.33 -13.81
CA ASN A 120 7.98 -3.53 -12.37
C ASN A 120 6.73 -3.13 -11.57
N ILE A 121 6.17 -1.95 -11.88
CA ILE A 121 4.92 -1.47 -11.26
C ILE A 121 3.75 -2.39 -11.62
N SER A 122 3.64 -2.77 -12.89
CA SER A 122 2.57 -3.64 -13.36
C SER A 122 2.63 -5.01 -12.69
N LYS A 123 3.81 -5.64 -12.58
CA LYS A 123 3.97 -6.93 -11.87
C LYS A 123 3.60 -6.81 -10.40
N GLY A 124 4.16 -5.81 -9.71
CA GLY A 124 3.89 -5.58 -8.29
C GLY A 124 4.32 -6.75 -7.41
N ASP A 125 3.42 -7.22 -6.56
CA ASP A 125 3.66 -8.33 -5.62
C ASP A 125 3.27 -9.71 -6.17
N ARG A 126 3.13 -9.83 -7.49
CA ARG A 126 2.85 -11.09 -8.20
C ARG A 126 4.12 -11.75 -8.72
N THR A 127 4.06 -13.06 -8.97
CA THR A 127 5.08 -13.75 -9.78
C THR A 127 4.88 -13.45 -11.27
N PRO A 128 5.90 -13.66 -12.12
CA PRO A 128 5.71 -13.57 -13.57
C PRO A 128 4.59 -14.47 -14.11
N GLN A 129 4.32 -15.61 -13.46
CA GLN A 129 3.26 -16.54 -13.84
C GLN A 129 1.86 -16.02 -13.48
N GLU A 130 1.74 -15.22 -12.42
CA GLU A 130 0.48 -14.60 -11.98
C GLU A 130 0.23 -13.24 -12.65
N TRP A 131 1.25 -12.66 -13.26
CA TRP A 131 1.19 -11.34 -13.86
C TRP A 131 0.65 -11.41 -15.29
N ALA A 132 -0.22 -10.46 -15.64
CA ALA A 132 -0.91 -10.39 -16.93
C ALA A 132 0.01 -10.11 -18.14
N GLY A 133 1.30 -9.86 -17.90
CA GLY A 133 2.31 -9.70 -18.94
C GLY A 133 2.91 -8.29 -19.01
N PRO A 134 3.96 -8.12 -19.84
CA PRO A 134 4.76 -6.91 -19.93
C PRO A 134 3.98 -5.67 -20.36
N CYS A 135 4.56 -4.49 -20.11
CA CYS A 135 4.08 -3.26 -20.74
C CYS A 135 4.18 -3.40 -22.26
N GLN A 136 3.07 -3.13 -22.94
CA GLN A 136 3.00 -3.06 -24.40
C GLN A 136 3.27 -1.63 -24.86
#